data_AF-A0A970KJG7-F1
#
_entry.id   AF-A0A970KJG7-F1
#
_cell.length_a   1.000
_cell.length_b   1.000
_cell.length_c   1.000
_cell.angle_alpha   90.00
_cell.angle_beta   90.00
_cell.angle_gamma   90.00
#
_symmetry.space_group_name_H-M   'P 1'
#
loop_
_entity.id
_entity.type
_entity.pdbx_description
1 polymer ?
#
loop_
_entity_poly.entity_id
_entity_poly.type
_entity_poly.pdbx_seq_one_letter_code
_entity_poly.pdbx_strand_id
1 'polypeptide(L)'
;MNFRLFLSTFLMIFLAELGDKTQLSVIGRVTDPATKWTVFLAASLALVCSTLIAVQFGGLLARYLDPRIIKIGAGILFLTIGSLILVEGLCHGKEECADPAKPLGAIGKLVLKQAVRFERAAARDYLALASAAKNERLRDTLLELAQAEKDHLAIVRRLVSAREKLELPTATLEGLPAEDQLNADVSASDLPVIEHAIAHEERTAAFYAQLAQMTTIPALKQAFADLAEAELSHVAALQALQEQMSGV
;
A
#
# COMPACT_ATOMS: atom_id res chain seq x y z
N MET A 1 -6.67 -43.35 19.62
CA MET A 1 -5.93 -42.35 18.82
C MET A 1 -4.58 -42.95 18.42
N ASN A 2 -4.21 -42.95 17.15
CA ASN A 2 -2.95 -43.57 16.72
C ASN A 2 -1.80 -42.56 16.91
N PHE A 3 -1.14 -42.60 18.07
CA PHE A 3 -0.22 -41.54 18.51
C PHE A 3 0.99 -41.36 17.59
N ARG A 4 1.46 -42.45 16.95
CA ARG A 4 2.55 -42.39 15.97
C ARG A 4 2.17 -41.57 14.73
N LEU A 5 0.96 -41.78 14.21
CA LEU A 5 0.43 -41.01 13.08
C LEU A 5 0.24 -39.54 13.44
N PHE A 6 -0.30 -39.27 14.63
CA PHE A 6 -0.47 -37.92 15.14
C PHE A 6 0.88 -37.17 15.20
N LEU A 7 1.87 -37.74 15.89
CA LEU A 7 3.15 -37.08 16.09
C LEU A 7 3.93 -36.91 14.78
N SER A 8 3.89 -37.91 13.90
CA SER A 8 4.54 -37.83 12.59
C SER A 8 3.92 -36.76 11.71
N THR A 9 2.58 -36.67 11.68
CA THR A 9 1.87 -35.67 10.88
C THR A 9 2.09 -34.27 11.46
N PHE A 10 2.03 -34.13 12.79
CA PHE A 10 2.30 -32.88 13.48
C PHE A 10 3.70 -32.36 13.20
N LEU A 11 4.75 -33.18 13.37
CA LEU A 11 6.12 -32.75 13.08
C LEU A 11 6.31 -32.38 11.61
N MET A 12 5.74 -33.15 10.69
CA MET A 12 5.87 -32.89 9.25
C MET A 12 5.27 -31.53 8.88
N ILE A 13 4.06 -31.24 9.33
CA ILE A 13 3.38 -29.97 9.05
C ILE A 13 4.07 -28.83 9.80
N PHE A 14 4.42 -29.02 11.07
CA PHE A 14 5.09 -28.01 11.87
C PHE A 14 6.42 -27.56 11.25
N LEU A 15 7.25 -28.50 10.77
CA LEU A 15 8.49 -28.19 10.07
C LEU A 15 8.25 -27.53 8.70
N ALA A 16 7.21 -27.97 7.97
CA ALA A 16 6.88 -27.42 6.66
C ALA A 16 6.38 -25.96 6.73
N GLU A 17 5.67 -25.63 7.80
CA GLU A 17 5.10 -24.29 8.04
C GLU A 17 6.08 -23.34 8.75
N LEU A 18 7.19 -23.85 9.31
CA LEU A 18 8.13 -23.05 10.11
C LEU A 18 8.85 -22.01 9.24
N GLY A 19 8.66 -20.73 9.54
CA GLY A 19 9.25 -19.63 8.77
C GLY A 19 8.47 -19.26 7.51
N ASP A 20 7.21 -19.70 7.38
CA ASP A 20 6.35 -19.26 6.28
C ASP A 20 6.08 -17.74 6.31
N LYS A 21 5.83 -17.16 5.13
CA LYS A 21 5.49 -15.75 4.96
C LYS A 21 4.28 -15.34 5.80
N THR A 22 3.32 -16.24 6.01
CA THR A 22 2.15 -15.98 6.86
C THR A 22 2.58 -15.67 8.31
N GLN A 23 3.64 -16.31 8.81
CA GLN A 23 4.16 -16.03 10.16
C GLN A 23 4.77 -14.63 10.25
N LEU A 24 5.48 -14.18 9.21
CA LEU A 24 6.01 -12.81 9.15
C LEU A 24 4.87 -11.77 9.08
N SER A 25 3.80 -12.06 8.33
CA SER A 25 2.60 -11.20 8.29
C SER A 25 1.91 -11.11 9.65
N VAL A 26 1.83 -12.22 10.40
CA VAL A 26 1.28 -12.23 11.76
C VAL A 26 2.14 -11.40 12.71
N ILE A 27 3.47 -11.56 12.66
CA ILE A 27 4.41 -10.77 13.48
C ILE A 27 4.28 -9.27 13.16
N GLY A 28 4.24 -8.90 11.87
CA GLY A 28 4.10 -7.51 11.44
C GLY A 28 2.76 -6.86 11.81
N ARG A 29 1.74 -7.67 12.14
CA ARG A 29 0.41 -7.20 12.55
C ARG A 29 0.26 -7.03 14.07
N VAL A 30 1.27 -7.42 14.84
CA VAL A 30 1.36 -7.11 16.27
C VAL A 30 1.93 -5.69 16.43
N THR A 31 1.03 -4.71 16.56
CA THR A 31 1.41 -3.30 16.73
C THR A 31 1.54 -2.90 18.20
N ASP A 32 0.84 -3.59 19.11
CA ASP A 32 0.82 -3.30 20.55
C ASP A 32 0.88 -4.61 21.37
N PRO A 33 1.68 -4.69 22.44
CA PRO A 33 1.70 -5.84 23.36
C PRO A 33 0.34 -6.24 23.95
N ALA A 34 -0.66 -5.36 24.01
CA ALA A 34 -2.02 -5.68 24.43
C ALA A 34 -2.77 -6.53 23.38
N THR A 35 -2.42 -6.40 22.09
CA THR A 35 -3.08 -7.09 20.97
C THR A 35 -2.48 -8.47 20.64
N LYS A 36 -1.30 -8.79 21.20
CA LYS A 36 -0.54 -10.01 20.90
C LYS A 36 -1.36 -11.30 21.05
N TRP A 37 -2.19 -11.38 22.09
CA TRP A 37 -3.00 -12.57 22.36
C TRP A 37 -4.16 -12.69 21.38
N THR A 38 -4.79 -11.57 21.01
CA THR A 38 -5.85 -11.53 20.01
C THR A 38 -5.35 -11.98 18.65
N VAL A 39 -4.20 -11.44 18.21
CA VAL A 39 -3.57 -11.80 16.93
C VAL A 39 -3.15 -13.27 16.94
N PHE A 40 -2.55 -13.75 18.03
CA PHE A 40 -2.18 -15.15 18.19
C PHE A 40 -3.38 -16.09 18.10
N LEU A 41 -4.48 -15.80 18.81
CA LEU A 41 -5.69 -16.62 18.76
C LEU A 41 -6.32 -16.60 17.37
N ALA A 42 -6.42 -15.43 16.74
CA ALA A 42 -7.00 -15.29 15.41
C ALA A 42 -6.20 -16.09 14.36
N ALA A 43 -4.87 -15.95 14.35
CA ALA A 43 -3.99 -16.67 13.45
C ALA A 43 -4.03 -18.19 13.70
N SER A 44 -4.01 -18.61 14.96
CA SER A 44 -4.09 -20.02 15.35
C SER A 44 -5.43 -20.64 14.92
N LEU A 45 -6.54 -19.93 15.15
CA LEU A 45 -7.87 -20.39 14.76
C LEU A 45 -7.99 -20.49 13.23
N ALA A 46 -7.49 -19.49 12.50
CA ALA A 46 -7.45 -19.51 11.04
C ALA A 46 -6.67 -20.73 10.50
N LEU A 47 -5.50 -21.03 11.08
CA LEU A 47 -4.69 -22.19 10.70
C LEU A 47 -5.43 -23.51 10.96
N VAL A 48 -6.06 -23.65 12.14
CA VAL A 48 -6.85 -24.84 12.48
C VAL A 48 -8.02 -25.02 11.52
N CYS A 49 -8.79 -23.94 11.25
CA CYS A 49 -9.91 -23.99 10.32
C CYS A 49 -9.47 -24.33 8.89
N SER A 50 -8.40 -23.70 8.40
CA SER A 50 -7.85 -23.98 7.07
C SER A 50 -7.41 -25.44 6.94
N THR A 51 -6.67 -25.94 7.93
CA THR A 51 -6.22 -27.33 7.95
C THR A 51 -7.39 -28.31 8.03
N LEU A 52 -8.43 -28.00 8.82
CA LEU A 52 -9.62 -28.82 8.92
C LEU A 52 -10.33 -28.94 7.56
N ILE A 53 -10.50 -27.82 6.85
CA ILE A 53 -11.10 -27.80 5.51
C ILE A 53 -10.24 -28.64 4.54
N ALA A 54 -8.91 -28.45 4.56
CA ALA A 54 -7.99 -29.17 3.69
C ALA A 54 -8.04 -30.69 3.91
N VAL A 55 -8.05 -31.14 5.18
CA VAL A 55 -8.12 -32.57 5.52
C VAL A 55 -9.48 -33.17 5.12
N GLN A 56 -10.58 -32.46 5.35
CA GLN A 56 -11.91 -32.92 4.95
C GLN A 56 -12.03 -33.03 3.43
N PHE A 57 -11.55 -32.03 2.71
CA PHE A 57 -11.54 -32.04 1.25
C PHE A 57 -10.61 -33.12 0.69
N GLY A 58 -9.39 -33.25 1.22
CA GLY A 58 -8.45 -34.29 0.82
C GLY A 58 -8.99 -35.70 1.09
N GLY A 59 -9.65 -35.89 2.24
CA GLY A 59 -10.33 -37.14 2.58
C GLY A 59 -11.50 -37.45 1.64
N LEU A 60 -12.28 -36.45 1.23
CA LEU A 60 -13.34 -36.61 0.23
C LEU A 60 -12.75 -36.97 -1.14
N LEU A 61 -11.71 -36.27 -1.57
CA LEU A 61 -11.08 -36.46 -2.87
C LEU A 61 -10.43 -37.85 -2.98
N ALA A 62 -9.81 -38.33 -1.90
CA ALA A 62 -9.23 -39.67 -1.81
C ALA A 62 -10.26 -40.81 -1.87
N ARG A 63 -11.56 -40.53 -1.67
CA ARG A 63 -12.63 -41.53 -1.87
C ARG A 63 -13.03 -41.70 -3.33
N TYR A 64 -12.84 -40.66 -4.14
CA TYR A 64 -13.26 -40.65 -5.55
C TYR A 64 -12.10 -40.82 -6.54
N LEU A 65 -10.86 -40.49 -6.14
CA LEU A 65 -9.68 -40.55 -6.99
C LEU A 65 -8.63 -41.49 -6.43
N ASP A 66 -7.97 -42.24 -7.32
CA ASP A 66 -6.80 -43.05 -6.95
C ASP A 66 -5.69 -42.16 -6.38
N PRO A 67 -5.09 -42.51 -5.23
CA PRO A 67 -3.95 -41.78 -4.66
C PRO A 67 -2.81 -41.49 -5.64
N ARG A 68 -2.60 -42.31 -6.68
CA ARG A 68 -1.61 -42.04 -7.73
C ARG A 68 -1.94 -40.80 -8.54
N ILE A 69 -3.21 -40.62 -8.90
CA ILE A 69 -3.67 -39.48 -9.71
C ILE A 69 -3.49 -38.19 -8.90
N ILE A 70 -3.82 -38.23 -7.60
CA ILE A 70 -3.64 -37.08 -6.69
C ILE A 70 -2.16 -36.69 -6.61
N LYS A 71 -1.25 -37.67 -6.46
CA LYS A 71 0.20 -37.41 -6.40
C LYS A 71 0.76 -36.84 -7.70
N ILE A 72 0.37 -37.40 -8.84
CA ILE A 72 0.80 -36.92 -10.16
C ILE A 72 0.29 -35.50 -10.40
N GLY A 73 -1.00 -35.24 -10.10
CA GLY A 73 -1.60 -33.92 -10.23
C GLY A 73 -0.91 -32.87 -9.36
N ALA A 74 -0.65 -33.19 -8.09
CA ALA A 74 0.10 -32.31 -7.18
C ALA A 74 1.51 -32.00 -7.69
N GLY A 75 2.21 -33.00 -8.24
CA GLY A 75 3.55 -32.82 -8.83
C GLY A 75 3.53 -31.93 -10.07
N ILE A 76 2.57 -32.12 -10.99
CA ILE A 76 2.40 -31.27 -12.17
C ILE A 76 2.10 -29.83 -11.75
N LEU A 77 1.18 -29.64 -10.80
CA LEU A 77 0.83 -28.32 -10.30
C LEU A 77 2.04 -27.62 -9.66
N PHE A 78 2.80 -28.35 -8.84
CA PHE A 78 4.02 -27.85 -8.20
C PHE A 78 5.07 -27.41 -9.23
N LEU A 79 5.33 -28.23 -10.25
CA LEU A 79 6.28 -27.88 -11.31
C LEU A 79 5.78 -26.69 -12.16
N THR A 80 4.48 -26.62 -12.43
CA THR A 80 3.90 -25.53 -13.22
C THR A 80 4.03 -24.20 -12.46
N ILE A 81 3.58 -24.15 -11.21
CA ILE A 81 3.69 -22.95 -10.37
C ILE A 81 5.16 -22.60 -10.13
N GLY A 82 5.99 -23.59 -9.79
CA GLY A 82 7.42 -23.40 -9.58
C GLY A 82 8.12 -22.85 -10.83
N SER A 83 7.78 -23.36 -12.02
CA SER A 83 8.34 -22.86 -13.28
C SER A 83 7.83 -21.46 -13.62
N LEU A 84 6.56 -21.14 -13.34
CA LEU A 84 6.03 -19.78 -13.54
C LEU A 84 6.76 -18.78 -12.65
N ILE A 85 6.92 -19.09 -11.36
CA ILE A 85 7.66 -18.24 -10.41
C ILE A 85 9.14 -18.14 -10.82
N LEU A 86 9.74 -19.23 -11.27
CA LEU A 86 11.14 -19.24 -11.71
C LEU A 86 11.34 -18.39 -12.97
N VAL A 87 10.46 -18.52 -13.98
CA VAL A 87 10.50 -17.70 -15.19
C VAL A 87 10.29 -16.24 -14.83
N GLU A 88 9.32 -15.93 -13.96
CA GLU A 88 9.10 -14.56 -13.50
C GLU A 88 10.34 -13.99 -12.80
N GLY A 89 10.96 -14.74 -11.88
CA GLY A 89 12.19 -14.30 -11.20
C GLY A 89 13.39 -14.15 -12.12
N LEU A 90 13.57 -15.07 -13.09
CA LEU A 90 14.66 -15.02 -14.07
C LEU A 90 14.45 -13.93 -15.12
N CYS A 91 13.20 -13.64 -15.50
CA CYS A 91 12.86 -12.53 -16.38
C CYS A 91 13.04 -11.19 -15.67
N HIS A 92 12.64 -11.07 -14.40
CA HIS A 92 12.85 -9.85 -13.61
C HIS A 92 14.35 -9.54 -13.39
N GLY A 93 15.20 -10.56 -13.18
CA GLY A 93 16.64 -10.37 -13.01
C GLY A 93 17.39 -9.84 -14.25
N LYS A 94 16.75 -9.80 -15.43
CA LYS A 94 17.28 -9.17 -16.66
C LYS A 94 16.68 -7.80 -16.97
N GLU A 95 15.60 -7.41 -16.30
CA GLU A 95 14.96 -6.09 -16.46
C GLU A 95 15.54 -5.02 -15.50
N GLU A 96 16.47 -5.39 -14.63
CA GLU A 96 17.00 -4.57 -13.52
C GLU A 96 18.08 -3.54 -13.91
N CYS A 97 18.38 -3.38 -15.20
CA CYS A 97 18.90 -2.12 -15.73
C CYS A 97 17.73 -1.39 -16.38
N ALA A 98 16.97 -0.63 -15.59
CA ALA A 98 15.82 0.11 -16.06
C ALA A 98 16.22 1.07 -17.21
N ASP A 99 15.92 0.66 -18.44
CA ASP A 99 16.05 1.50 -19.62
C ASP A 99 15.12 2.74 -19.43
N PRO A 100 15.65 3.97 -19.42
CA PRO A 100 14.85 5.19 -19.28
C PRO A 100 13.86 5.41 -20.43
N ALA A 101 13.86 4.59 -21.48
CA ALA A 101 12.90 4.63 -22.58
C ALA A 101 11.73 3.63 -22.44
N LYS A 102 11.74 2.69 -21.47
CA LYS A 102 10.67 1.68 -21.36
C LYS A 102 9.37 2.29 -20.80
N PRO A 103 8.20 2.04 -21.42
CA PRO A 103 6.92 2.56 -20.96
C PRO A 103 6.49 1.92 -19.66
N LEU A 104 5.79 2.69 -18.81
CA LEU A 104 5.26 2.21 -17.53
C LEU A 104 4.22 1.09 -17.73
N GLY A 105 4.22 0.09 -16.85
CA GLY A 105 3.17 -0.92 -16.77
C GLY A 105 1.83 -0.32 -16.31
N ALA A 106 0.71 -1.04 -16.54
CA ALA A 106 -0.64 -0.52 -16.28
C ALA A 106 -0.85 0.00 -14.84
N ILE A 107 -0.29 -0.71 -13.85
CA ILE A 107 -0.36 -0.31 -12.43
C ILE A 107 0.38 1.01 -12.19
N GLY A 108 1.61 1.14 -12.70
CA GLY A 108 2.38 2.38 -12.56
C GLY A 108 1.67 3.58 -13.17
N LYS A 109 1.00 3.40 -14.32
CA LYS A 109 0.20 4.46 -14.95
C LYS A 109 -1.02 4.85 -14.13
N LEU A 110 -1.70 3.88 -13.53
CA LEU A 110 -2.84 4.12 -12.66
C LEU A 110 -2.45 4.93 -11.43
N VAL A 111 -1.37 4.52 -10.75
CA VAL A 111 -0.81 5.22 -9.59
C VAL A 111 -0.46 6.67 -9.94
N LEU A 112 0.23 6.89 -11.06
CA LEU A 112 0.65 8.22 -11.48
C LEU A 112 -0.53 9.11 -11.89
N LYS A 113 -1.55 8.53 -12.56
CA LYS A 113 -2.80 9.23 -12.90
C LYS A 113 -3.60 9.59 -11.64
N GLN A 114 -3.56 8.74 -10.62
CA GLN A 114 -4.19 9.01 -9.35
C GLN A 114 -3.45 10.12 -8.59
N ALA A 115 -2.12 10.11 -8.56
CA ALA A 115 -1.32 11.20 -7.99
C ALA A 115 -1.71 12.55 -8.65
N VAL A 116 -1.83 12.61 -9.98
CA VAL A 116 -2.33 13.82 -10.69
C VAL A 116 -3.72 14.28 -10.21
N ARG A 117 -4.61 13.34 -9.84
CA ARG A 117 -5.94 13.68 -9.32
C ARG A 117 -5.87 14.22 -7.90
N PHE A 118 -5.05 13.63 -7.04
CA PHE A 118 -4.84 14.07 -5.66
C PHE A 118 -4.30 15.48 -5.61
N GLU A 119 -3.16 15.72 -6.24
CA GLU A 119 -2.49 17.04 -6.34
C GLU A 119 -3.44 18.14 -6.82
N ARG A 120 -4.24 17.84 -7.85
CA ARG A 120 -5.23 18.80 -8.39
C ARG A 120 -6.39 19.04 -7.41
N ALA A 121 -6.77 18.03 -6.65
CA ALA A 121 -7.88 18.12 -5.70
C ALA A 121 -7.42 18.83 -4.41
N ALA A 122 -6.24 18.54 -3.88
CA ALA A 122 -5.60 19.24 -2.77
C ALA A 122 -5.44 20.74 -3.06
N ALA A 123 -4.89 21.09 -4.23
CA ALA A 123 -4.79 22.50 -4.65
C ALA A 123 -6.14 23.24 -4.68
N ARG A 124 -7.24 22.54 -5.01
CA ARG A 124 -8.59 23.14 -5.01
C ARG A 124 -9.16 23.25 -3.60
N ASP A 125 -8.93 22.24 -2.78
CA ASP A 125 -9.39 22.21 -1.39
C ASP A 125 -8.70 23.33 -0.58
N TYR A 126 -7.39 23.49 -0.70
CA TYR A 126 -6.68 24.59 -0.03
C TYR A 126 -7.13 25.98 -0.49
N LEU A 127 -7.47 26.17 -1.77
CA LEU A 127 -8.08 27.42 -2.23
C LEU A 127 -9.45 27.66 -1.59
N ALA A 128 -10.26 26.60 -1.43
CA ALA A 128 -11.56 26.70 -0.77
C ALA A 128 -11.42 27.00 0.71
N LEU A 129 -10.54 26.29 1.42
CA LEU A 129 -10.23 26.51 2.83
C LEU A 129 -9.65 27.92 3.06
N ALA A 130 -8.75 28.39 2.20
CA ALA A 130 -8.22 29.75 2.28
C ALA A 130 -9.31 30.81 2.13
N SER A 131 -10.31 30.59 1.27
CA SER A 131 -11.42 31.53 1.08
C SER A 131 -12.36 31.61 2.30
N ALA A 132 -12.37 30.57 3.14
CA ALA A 132 -13.20 30.46 4.33
C ALA A 132 -12.46 30.78 5.64
N ALA A 133 -11.13 30.74 5.62
CA ALA A 133 -10.27 30.98 6.78
C ALA A 133 -10.45 32.40 7.34
N LYS A 134 -10.62 32.51 8.67
CA LYS A 134 -10.76 33.81 9.35
C LYS A 134 -9.41 34.38 9.76
N ASN A 135 -8.47 33.52 10.15
CA ASN A 135 -7.11 33.91 10.48
C ASN A 135 -6.29 34.21 9.21
N GLU A 136 -5.74 35.42 9.11
CA GLU A 136 -4.94 35.83 7.94
C GLU A 136 -3.70 34.96 7.73
N ARG A 137 -3.02 34.54 8.81
CA ARG A 137 -1.84 33.66 8.70
C ARG A 137 -2.21 32.29 8.17
N LEU A 138 -3.31 31.71 8.64
CA LEU A 138 -3.81 30.43 8.12
C LEU A 138 -4.21 30.53 6.66
N ARG A 139 -4.90 31.61 6.29
CA ARG A 139 -5.24 31.88 4.89
C ARG A 139 -3.99 31.94 4.01
N ASP A 140 -2.98 32.68 4.44
CA ASP A 140 -1.75 32.86 3.66
C ASP A 140 -0.99 31.53 3.52
N THR A 141 -0.87 30.74 4.59
CA THR A 141 -0.28 29.39 4.55
C THR A 141 -1.06 28.45 3.63
N LEU A 142 -2.39 28.47 3.66
CA LEU A 142 -3.22 27.65 2.75
C LEU A 142 -3.06 28.07 1.28
N LEU A 143 -2.87 29.37 1.00
CA LEU A 143 -2.58 29.84 -0.36
C LEU A 143 -1.19 29.40 -0.84
N GLU A 144 -0.19 29.39 0.04
CA GLU A 144 1.13 28.85 -0.24
C GLU A 144 1.08 27.34 -0.53
N LEU A 145 0.37 26.56 0.30
CA LEU A 145 0.13 25.13 0.08
C LEU A 145 -0.59 24.88 -1.25
N ALA A 146 -1.65 25.64 -1.55
CA ALA A 146 -2.34 25.53 -2.82
C ALA A 146 -1.44 25.81 -4.04
N GLN A 147 -0.38 26.60 -3.87
CA GLN A 147 0.61 26.83 -4.92
C GLN A 147 1.63 25.69 -4.98
N ALA A 148 2.10 25.18 -3.85
CA ALA A 148 3.00 24.03 -3.79
C ALA A 148 2.40 22.79 -4.45
N GLU A 149 1.13 22.48 -4.19
CA GLU A 149 0.36 21.40 -4.83
C GLU A 149 0.27 21.54 -6.36
N LYS A 150 0.21 22.78 -6.88
CA LYS A 150 0.25 23.01 -8.33
C LYS A 150 1.63 22.73 -8.91
N ASP A 151 2.68 22.99 -8.14
CA ASP A 151 4.06 22.72 -8.55
C ASP A 151 4.36 21.21 -8.51
N HIS A 152 3.88 20.51 -7.48
CA HIS A 152 3.88 19.05 -7.39
C HIS A 152 3.11 18.41 -8.56
N LEU A 153 1.90 18.90 -8.85
CA LEU A 153 1.13 18.50 -10.03
C LEU A 153 1.90 18.64 -11.35
N ALA A 154 2.73 19.68 -11.48
CA ALA A 154 3.58 19.87 -12.66
C ALA A 154 4.70 18.82 -12.73
N ILE A 155 5.31 18.46 -11.59
CA ILE A 155 6.29 17.39 -11.48
C ILE A 155 5.67 16.05 -11.86
N VAL A 156 4.54 15.68 -11.25
CA VAL A 156 3.86 14.40 -11.53
C VAL A 156 3.45 14.31 -13.00
N ARG A 157 2.93 15.38 -13.60
CA ARG A 157 2.60 15.39 -15.04
C ARG A 157 3.80 15.21 -15.95
N ARG A 158 4.97 15.78 -15.59
CA ARG A 158 6.22 15.55 -16.34
C ARG A 158 6.64 14.09 -16.25
N LEU A 159 6.48 13.45 -15.09
CA LEU A 159 6.75 12.02 -14.92
C LEU A 159 5.81 11.15 -15.76
N VAL A 160 4.52 11.50 -15.87
CA VAL A 160 3.54 10.79 -16.72
C VAL A 160 3.90 10.92 -18.20
N SER A 161 4.08 12.16 -18.66
CA SER A 161 4.30 12.48 -20.06
C SER A 161 5.63 11.96 -20.60
N ALA A 162 6.65 11.83 -19.76
CA ALA A 162 7.92 11.21 -20.11
C ALA A 162 7.83 9.68 -20.37
N ARG A 163 6.68 9.02 -20.10
CA ARG A 163 6.60 7.55 -19.98
C ARG A 163 5.43 6.85 -20.72
N GLU A 164 4.68 7.50 -21.62
CA GLU A 164 3.38 6.96 -22.10
C GLU A 164 3.28 6.48 -23.57
N LYS A 165 2.83 5.21 -23.74
CA LYS A 165 1.80 4.68 -24.69
C LYS A 165 0.88 3.75 -23.86
N LEU A 166 -0.45 3.86 -23.96
CA LEU A 166 -1.43 3.51 -22.89
C LEU A 166 -2.39 2.34 -23.25
N GLU A 167 -2.68 1.42 -22.31
CA GLU A 167 -3.96 0.67 -22.10
C GLU A 167 -3.91 -0.19 -20.77
N LEU A 168 -5.07 -0.58 -20.17
CA LEU A 168 -5.32 -0.76 -18.70
C LEU A 168 -5.87 -2.14 -18.22
N PRO A 169 -5.57 -2.56 -16.96
CA PRO A 169 -6.59 -3.13 -16.02
C PRO A 169 -6.46 -2.69 -14.52
N THR A 170 -7.54 -2.88 -13.73
CA THR A 170 -8.03 -2.03 -12.60
C THR A 170 -7.62 -2.40 -11.15
N ALA A 171 -6.77 -3.38 -10.85
CA ALA A 171 -6.75 -4.03 -9.53
C ALA A 171 -5.83 -3.45 -8.41
N THR A 172 -5.41 -2.18 -8.44
CA THR A 172 -4.41 -1.66 -7.46
C THR A 172 -4.82 -0.33 -6.82
N LEU A 173 -6.06 -0.24 -6.31
CA LEU A 173 -6.63 1.01 -5.78
C LEU A 173 -6.93 0.99 -4.26
N GLU A 174 -6.68 -0.10 -3.55
CA GLU A 174 -7.16 -0.29 -2.16
C GLU A 174 -6.44 0.53 -1.07
N GLY A 175 -5.45 1.38 -1.41
CA GLY A 175 -4.72 2.23 -0.45
C GLY A 175 -4.86 3.73 -0.66
N LEU A 176 -5.61 4.17 -1.68
CA LEU A 176 -5.68 5.57 -2.10
C LEU A 176 -6.95 6.21 -1.51
N PRO A 177 -6.87 7.35 -0.80
CA PRO A 177 -8.06 8.02 -0.28
C PRO A 177 -9.06 8.35 -1.41
N ALA A 178 -10.34 8.15 -1.15
CA ALA A 178 -11.35 8.50 -2.14
C ALA A 178 -11.48 10.04 -2.27
N GLU A 179 -11.81 10.55 -3.47
CA GLU A 179 -11.92 12.00 -3.77
C GLU A 179 -12.93 12.73 -2.86
N ASP A 180 -13.84 11.99 -2.22
CA ASP A 180 -14.84 12.50 -1.27
C ASP A 180 -14.26 12.82 0.11
N GLN A 181 -13.12 12.24 0.48
CA GLN A 181 -12.37 12.56 1.71
C GLN A 181 -11.50 13.83 1.58
N LEU A 182 -11.47 14.44 0.39
CA LEU A 182 -10.73 15.67 0.08
C LEU A 182 -11.59 16.94 0.13
N ASN A 183 -12.89 16.84 0.41
CA ASN A 183 -13.72 18.03 0.57
C ASN A 183 -14.02 18.21 2.06
N ALA A 184 -13.23 19.04 2.74
CA ALA A 184 -13.55 19.43 4.12
C ALA A 184 -14.85 20.26 4.15
N ASP A 185 -15.60 20.13 5.25
CA ASP A 185 -16.76 20.98 5.50
C ASP A 185 -16.28 22.43 5.75
N VAL A 186 -16.47 23.28 4.73
CA VAL A 186 -16.07 24.69 4.67
C VAL A 186 -16.74 25.56 5.76
N SER A 187 -17.66 24.98 6.55
CA SER A 187 -18.35 25.61 7.68
C SER A 187 -17.56 25.62 9.01
N ALA A 188 -16.39 24.98 9.09
CA ALA A 188 -15.70 24.77 10.36
C ALA A 188 -14.93 26.02 10.88
N SER A 189 -14.60 26.05 12.18
CA SER A 189 -13.67 27.02 12.75
C SER A 189 -12.23 26.77 12.24
N ASP A 190 -11.34 27.75 12.40
CA ASP A 190 -9.97 27.68 11.85
C ASP A 190 -9.12 26.50 12.39
N LEU A 191 -9.45 25.94 13.57
CA LEU A 191 -8.71 24.84 14.19
C LEU A 191 -9.01 23.46 13.54
N PRO A 192 -10.27 23.05 13.30
CA PRO A 192 -10.57 21.91 12.44
C PRO A 192 -9.98 22.01 11.04
N VAL A 193 -9.86 23.22 10.48
CA VAL A 193 -9.27 23.45 9.15
C VAL A 193 -7.78 23.09 9.15
N ILE A 194 -7.02 23.55 10.15
CA ILE A 194 -5.59 23.24 10.23
C ILE A 194 -5.34 21.76 10.56
N GLU A 195 -6.16 21.14 11.41
CA GLU A 195 -6.10 19.70 11.68
C GLU A 195 -6.39 18.87 10.42
N HIS A 196 -7.37 19.28 9.62
CA HIS A 196 -7.68 18.63 8.35
C HIS A 196 -6.50 18.71 7.37
N ALA A 197 -5.88 19.89 7.25
CA ALA A 197 -4.72 20.11 6.38
C ALA A 197 -3.52 19.26 6.83
N ILE A 198 -3.20 19.23 8.14
CA ILE A 198 -2.12 18.38 8.67
C ILE A 198 -2.35 16.91 8.34
N ALA A 199 -3.56 16.41 8.63
CA ALA A 199 -3.89 15.02 8.35
C ALA A 199 -3.90 14.70 6.85
N HIS A 200 -4.18 15.67 5.98
CA HIS A 200 -4.06 15.52 4.53
C HIS A 200 -2.58 15.34 4.13
N GLU A 201 -1.73 16.29 4.50
CA GLU A 201 -0.30 16.30 4.17
C GLU A 201 0.43 15.05 4.70
N GLU A 202 0.15 14.62 5.93
CA GLU A 202 0.74 13.40 6.51
C GLU A 202 0.40 12.15 5.69
N ARG A 203 -0.84 12.06 5.20
CA ARG A 203 -1.29 10.93 4.35
C ARG A 203 -0.63 10.98 2.97
N THR A 204 -0.52 12.16 2.37
CA THR A 204 0.12 12.34 1.06
C THR A 204 1.62 12.06 1.13
N ALA A 205 2.30 12.51 2.19
CA ALA A 205 3.70 12.19 2.49
C ALA A 205 3.92 10.67 2.60
N ALA A 206 3.09 9.99 3.40
CA ALA A 206 3.17 8.54 3.57
C ALA A 206 2.93 7.79 2.25
N PHE A 207 2.00 8.27 1.43
CA PHE A 207 1.71 7.72 0.11
C PHE A 207 2.94 7.81 -0.81
N TYR A 208 3.56 8.99 -0.93
CA TYR A 208 4.75 9.15 -1.77
C TYR A 208 5.96 8.36 -1.25
N ALA A 209 6.16 8.30 0.07
CA ALA A 209 7.20 7.47 0.66
C ALA A 209 7.01 5.99 0.33
N GLN A 210 5.76 5.49 0.33
CA GLN A 210 5.45 4.12 -0.04
C GLN A 210 5.72 3.87 -1.53
N LEU A 211 5.35 4.81 -2.42
CA LEU A 211 5.68 4.70 -3.85
C LEU A 211 7.18 4.68 -4.10
N ALA A 212 7.95 5.48 -3.37
CA ALA A 212 9.41 5.49 -3.45
C ALA A 212 10.04 4.13 -3.05
N GLN A 213 9.43 3.41 -2.09
CA GLN A 213 9.90 2.09 -1.68
C GLN A 213 9.49 0.98 -2.66
N MET A 214 8.33 1.12 -3.30
CA MET A 214 7.82 0.12 -4.25
C MET A 214 8.45 0.23 -5.64
N THR A 215 8.94 1.42 -6.02
CA THR A 215 9.54 1.62 -7.34
C THR A 215 11.01 1.20 -7.37
N THR A 216 11.37 0.44 -8.40
CA THR A 216 12.75 0.03 -8.68
C THR A 216 13.48 1.01 -9.61
N ILE A 217 12.76 1.97 -10.21
CA ILE A 217 13.32 2.95 -11.16
C ILE A 217 13.95 4.10 -10.37
N PRO A 218 15.28 4.33 -10.43
CA PRO A 218 15.97 5.32 -9.60
C PRO A 218 15.41 6.73 -9.73
N ALA A 219 15.07 7.16 -10.94
CA ALA A 219 14.51 8.49 -11.19
C ALA A 219 13.12 8.68 -10.56
N LEU A 220 12.26 7.65 -10.59
CA LEU A 220 10.95 7.70 -9.94
C LEU A 220 11.08 7.60 -8.43
N LYS A 221 12.02 6.78 -7.95
CA LYS A 221 12.32 6.64 -6.53
C LYS A 221 12.72 7.99 -5.95
N GLN A 222 13.63 8.70 -6.63
CA GLN A 222 14.05 10.04 -6.21
C GLN A 222 12.88 11.01 -6.26
N ALA A 223 12.14 11.08 -7.37
CA ALA A 223 11.03 12.02 -7.50
C ALA A 223 9.93 11.83 -6.44
N PHE A 224 9.59 10.59 -6.09
CA PHE A 224 8.63 10.32 -5.02
C PHE A 224 9.21 10.59 -3.63
N ALA A 225 10.50 10.36 -3.42
CA ALA A 225 11.15 10.72 -2.16
C ALA A 225 11.18 12.25 -1.95
N ASP A 226 11.51 13.01 -3.01
CA ASP A 226 11.51 14.47 -2.99
C ASP A 226 10.10 15.03 -2.71
N LEU A 227 9.07 14.46 -3.35
CA LEU A 227 7.67 14.82 -3.07
C LEU A 227 7.28 14.50 -1.62
N ALA A 228 7.63 13.32 -1.11
CA ALA A 228 7.34 12.96 0.27
C ALA A 228 8.00 13.90 1.28
N GLU A 229 9.24 14.33 1.03
CA GLU A 229 9.96 15.30 1.86
C GLU A 229 9.30 16.68 1.81
N ALA A 230 8.82 17.11 0.63
CA ALA A 230 8.08 18.36 0.48
C ALA A 230 6.77 18.34 1.31
N GLU A 231 5.97 17.28 1.24
CA GLU A 231 4.75 17.19 2.05
C GLU A 231 5.04 17.15 3.56
N LEU A 232 6.13 16.49 3.99
CA LEU A 232 6.53 16.55 5.40
C LEU A 232 6.92 17.98 5.84
N SER A 233 7.49 18.78 4.94
CA SER A 233 7.79 20.18 5.23
C SER A 233 6.51 21.01 5.38
N HIS A 234 5.46 20.70 4.62
CA HIS A 234 4.13 21.29 4.77
C HIS A 234 3.49 20.94 6.11
N VAL A 235 3.55 19.67 6.52
CA VAL A 235 3.11 19.21 7.86
C VAL A 235 3.78 20.04 8.95
N ALA A 236 5.11 20.19 8.89
CA ALA A 236 5.86 20.93 9.89
C ALA A 236 5.45 22.42 9.95
N ALA A 237 5.21 23.06 8.80
CA ALA A 237 4.74 24.43 8.73
C ALA A 237 3.34 24.60 9.35
N LEU A 238 2.42 23.69 9.05
CA LEU A 238 1.07 23.69 9.60
C LEU A 238 1.05 23.43 11.11
N GLN A 239 1.86 22.49 11.61
CA GLN A 239 1.99 22.22 13.05
C GLN A 239 2.54 23.44 13.81
N ALA A 240 3.57 24.10 13.27
CA ALA A 240 4.11 25.33 13.87
C ALA A 240 3.06 26.46 13.93
N LEU A 241 2.22 26.58 12.89
CA LEU A 241 1.12 27.53 12.88
C LEU A 241 0.02 27.14 13.90
N GLN A 242 -0.29 25.86 14.03
CA GLN A 242 -1.27 25.36 15.00
C GLN A 242 -0.84 25.68 16.44
N GLU A 243 0.43 25.47 16.79
CA GLU A 243 0.98 25.81 18.10
C GLU A 243 0.79 27.30 18.39
N GLN A 244 1.17 28.18 17.46
CA GLN A 244 0.99 29.63 17.59
C GLN A 244 -0.47 30.07 17.72
N MET A 245 -1.40 29.36 17.08
CA MET A 245 -2.83 29.64 17.16
C MET A 245 -3.47 29.11 18.46
N SER A 246 -2.95 28.01 19.01
CA SER A 246 -3.43 27.39 20.24
C SER A 246 -2.92 28.08 21.52
N GLY A 247 -1.92 28.98 21.40
CA GLY A 247 -1.39 29.77 22.51
C GLY A 247 -0.53 28.96 23.50
N VAL A 248 0.01 27.82 23.06
CA VAL A 248 0.99 26.99 23.78
C VAL A 248 2.41 27.42 23.44
#